data_AF-A0A2X4U161-F1
#
_entry.id   AF-A0A2X4U161-F1
#
_cell.length_a   1.000
_cell.length_b   1.000
_cell.length_c   1.000
_cell.angle_alpha   90.00
_cell.angle_beta   90.00
_cell.angle_gamma   90.00
#
_symmetry.space_group_name_H-M   'P 1'
#
loop_
_entity.id
_entity.type
_entity.pdbx_description
1 polymer ?
#
loop_
_entity_poly.entity_id
_entity_poly.type
_entity_poly.pdbx_seq_one_letter_code
_entity_poly.pdbx_strand_id
1 'polypeptide(L)'
;MMAPAVAQQADDETLVVSANRSNRTVAEMAQTTWVIENAELEQQIQGGKELKDALAQLIPGLDVSSQSRTNYGMNVRGRPLVVLVDGVRLNSSRTDSRQLDSIDPFNIDHIEVISGATALYGGGSTGGLINIVTKKGQPETQMEFEAGTKSGFNSSKDHDERIASAISGGNDHISGRVSVAYQKFGGWFDGNGDATLLDNTQTGLQYSDRLDIMGTRYAEHR
;
A
#
# COMPACT_ATOMS: atom_id res chain seq x y z
N MET A 1 -16.17 38.09 -25.31
CA MET A 1 -15.30 37.83 -24.14
C MET A 1 -16.20 37.44 -22.97
N MET A 2 -16.14 36.20 -22.53
CA MET A 2 -16.88 35.66 -21.38
C MET A 2 -15.90 34.79 -20.59
N ALA A 3 -15.91 34.98 -19.27
CA ALA A 3 -14.86 34.66 -18.30
C ALA A 3 -14.55 33.15 -18.15
N PRO A 4 -13.33 32.80 -17.70
CA PRO A 4 -13.00 31.42 -17.36
C PRO A 4 -13.73 31.01 -16.07
N ALA A 5 -14.25 29.78 -16.08
CA ALA A 5 -14.82 29.14 -14.91
C ALA A 5 -13.73 28.92 -13.85
N VAL A 6 -13.98 29.43 -12.65
CA VAL A 6 -13.14 29.25 -11.47
C VAL A 6 -13.24 27.79 -11.06
N ALA A 7 -12.10 27.10 -11.00
CA ALA A 7 -12.00 25.77 -10.42
C ALA A 7 -12.34 25.87 -8.92
N GLN A 8 -13.38 25.15 -8.51
CA GLN A 8 -13.75 25.02 -7.10
C GLN A 8 -12.63 24.24 -6.40
N GLN A 9 -11.84 24.93 -5.57
CA GLN A 9 -10.94 24.29 -4.62
C GLN A 9 -11.79 23.45 -3.67
N ALA A 10 -11.59 22.13 -3.68
CA ALA A 10 -12.06 21.27 -2.61
C ALA A 10 -11.23 21.59 -1.37
N ASP A 11 -11.91 21.82 -0.24
CA ASP A 11 -11.32 22.10 1.06
C ASP A 11 -10.32 21.02 1.46
N ASP A 12 -9.13 21.45 1.90
CA ASP A 12 -8.18 20.63 2.66
C ASP A 12 -8.89 20.14 3.95
N GLU A 13 -9.54 18.98 3.89
CA GLU A 13 -9.77 18.20 5.10
C GLU A 13 -8.39 17.97 5.72
N THR A 14 -8.19 18.48 6.92
CA THR A 14 -6.94 18.40 7.69
C THR A 14 -6.50 16.95 7.84
N LEU A 15 -5.73 16.47 6.88
CA LEU A 15 -5.25 15.11 6.87
C LEU A 15 -4.08 15.01 7.83
N VAL A 16 -4.34 14.34 8.95
CA VAL A 16 -3.40 14.16 10.06
C VAL A 16 -2.47 13.00 9.73
N VAL A 17 -1.17 13.29 9.66
CA VAL A 17 -0.16 12.29 9.34
C VAL A 17 0.32 11.61 10.62
N SER A 18 -0.03 10.33 10.75
CA SER A 18 0.34 9.46 11.86
C SER A 18 1.81 9.05 11.87
N ALA A 19 2.48 9.15 10.71
CA ALA A 19 3.92 8.96 10.56
C ALA A 19 4.76 10.05 11.25
N ASN A 20 4.13 11.03 11.91
CA ASN A 20 4.82 11.88 12.87
C ASN A 20 4.28 11.58 14.27
N ARG A 21 5.16 11.33 15.26
CA ARG A 21 4.78 11.04 16.65
C ARG A 21 3.92 12.13 17.32
N SER A 22 3.78 13.29 16.68
CA SER A 22 2.96 14.42 17.15
C SER A 22 1.64 14.60 16.38
N ASN A 23 1.25 13.67 15.48
CA ASN A 23 0.01 13.73 14.68
C ASN A 23 -0.23 15.13 14.09
N ARG A 24 0.71 15.62 13.27
CA ARG A 24 0.61 16.94 12.63
C ARG A 24 -0.02 16.82 11.25
N THR A 25 -0.64 17.89 10.80
CA THR A 25 -1.21 17.96 9.44
C THR A 25 -0.08 18.09 8.41
N VAL A 26 -0.33 17.70 7.16
CA VAL A 26 0.62 17.85 6.04
C VAL A 26 1.14 19.30 5.95
N ALA A 27 0.26 20.28 6.14
CA ALA A 27 0.59 21.72 6.08
C ALA A 27 1.58 22.19 7.16
N GLU A 28 1.65 21.49 8.29
CA GLU A 28 2.54 21.83 9.42
C GLU A 28 3.91 21.13 9.34
N MET A 29 4.11 20.27 8.33
CA MET A 29 5.34 19.51 8.18
C MET A 29 6.40 20.33 7.43
N ALA A 30 7.58 20.44 8.02
CA ALA A 30 8.74 21.06 7.37
C ALA A 30 9.36 20.17 6.27
N GLN A 31 8.95 18.91 6.20
CA GLN A 31 9.42 17.92 5.22
C GLN A 31 8.34 17.72 4.14
N THR A 32 8.76 17.36 2.93
CA THR A 32 7.81 17.02 1.87
C THR A 32 7.08 15.73 2.23
N THR A 33 5.76 15.85 2.35
CA THR A 33 4.86 14.75 2.70
C THR A 33 3.84 14.56 1.59
N TRP A 34 3.59 13.31 1.23
CA TRP A 34 2.48 12.92 0.37
C TRP A 34 1.59 11.97 1.14
N VAL A 35 0.30 12.08 0.91
CA VAL A 35 -0.65 11.06 1.31
C VAL A 35 -1.30 10.53 0.06
N ILE A 36 -1.30 9.21 -0.04
CA ILE A 36 -1.92 8.45 -1.11
C ILE A 36 -3.18 7.88 -0.52
N GLU A 37 -4.31 8.40 -0.97
CA GLU A 37 -5.62 7.99 -0.50
C GLU A 37 -5.96 6.57 -0.95
N ASN A 38 -6.88 5.93 -0.22
CA ASN A 38 -7.39 4.61 -0.58
C ASN A 38 -7.86 4.58 -2.04
N ALA A 39 -8.64 5.59 -2.44
CA ALA A 39 -9.23 5.66 -3.77
C ALA A 39 -8.18 5.73 -4.89
N GLU A 40 -7.05 6.42 -4.65
CA GLU A 40 -5.95 6.49 -5.61
C GLU A 40 -5.24 5.13 -5.73
N LEU A 41 -5.04 4.43 -4.60
CA LEU A 41 -4.51 3.07 -4.60
C LEU A 41 -5.45 2.12 -5.33
N GLU A 42 -6.73 2.11 -4.97
CA GLU A 42 -7.75 1.26 -5.60
C GLU A 42 -7.79 1.46 -7.11
N GLN A 43 -7.68 2.70 -7.60
CA GLN A 43 -7.62 2.96 -9.04
C GLN A 43 -6.43 2.28 -9.72
N GLN A 44 -5.25 2.24 -9.09
CA GLN A 44 -4.09 1.53 -9.63
C GLN A 44 -4.24 0.00 -9.55
N ILE A 45 -4.76 -0.51 -8.43
CA ILE A 45 -4.93 -1.95 -8.19
C ILE A 45 -6.02 -2.53 -9.12
N GLN A 46 -7.14 -1.82 -9.30
CA GLN A 46 -8.18 -2.19 -10.27
C GLN A 46 -7.64 -2.17 -11.71
N GLY A 47 -6.64 -1.34 -11.99
CA GLY A 47 -5.86 -1.37 -13.23
C GLY A 47 -4.92 -2.58 -13.36
N GLY A 48 -4.92 -3.51 -12.40
CA GLY A 48 -4.14 -4.73 -12.41
C GLY A 48 -2.70 -4.59 -11.92
N LYS A 49 -2.36 -3.50 -11.23
CA LYS A 49 -1.02 -3.30 -10.64
C LYS A 49 -0.93 -3.92 -9.26
N GLU A 50 0.24 -4.42 -8.92
CA GLU A 50 0.56 -4.76 -7.54
C GLU A 50 0.86 -3.49 -6.73
N LEU A 51 0.74 -3.58 -5.40
CA LEU A 51 0.95 -2.44 -4.49
C LEU A 51 2.24 -1.67 -4.77
N LYS A 52 3.35 -2.38 -4.99
CA LYS A 52 4.65 -1.74 -5.22
C LYS A 52 4.72 -0.99 -6.56
N ASP A 53 4.06 -1.49 -7.58
CA ASP A 53 3.97 -0.82 -8.87
C ASP A 53 3.06 0.41 -8.80
N ALA A 54 1.95 0.30 -8.06
CA ALA A 54 1.09 1.44 -7.74
C ALA A 54 1.87 2.52 -6.99
N LEU A 55 2.63 2.15 -5.96
CA LEU A 55 3.47 3.07 -5.20
C LEU A 55 4.55 3.72 -6.05
N ALA A 56 5.27 2.95 -6.87
CA ALA A 56 6.30 3.48 -7.76
C ALA A 56 5.73 4.51 -8.76
N GLN A 57 4.46 4.38 -9.13
CA GLN A 57 3.78 5.34 -9.98
C GLN A 57 3.25 6.57 -9.23
N LEU A 58 2.72 6.38 -8.02
CA LEU A 58 2.07 7.45 -7.25
C LEU A 58 3.09 8.30 -6.47
N ILE A 59 4.24 7.74 -6.08
CA ILE A 59 5.25 8.43 -5.29
C ILE A 59 6.33 9.04 -6.18
N PRO A 60 6.46 10.38 -6.22
CA PRO A 60 7.48 11.03 -7.04
C PRO A 60 8.91 10.65 -6.64
N GLY A 61 9.63 10.03 -7.57
CA GLY A 61 11.04 9.66 -7.40
C GLY A 61 11.28 8.38 -6.61
N LEU A 62 10.23 7.59 -6.35
CA LEU A 62 10.37 6.18 -5.95
C LEU A 62 10.81 5.34 -7.16
N ASP A 63 11.80 4.48 -6.97
CA ASP A 63 12.28 3.58 -8.01
C ASP A 63 11.21 2.53 -8.39
N VAL A 64 11.27 2.06 -9.63
CA VAL A 64 10.37 1.02 -10.15
C VAL A 64 10.49 -0.28 -9.34
N SER A 65 9.37 -0.99 -9.22
CA SER A 65 9.37 -2.28 -8.53
C SER A 65 10.05 -3.36 -9.38
N SER A 66 10.61 -4.36 -8.70
CA SER A 66 11.18 -5.54 -9.36
C SER A 66 10.13 -6.53 -9.88
N GLN A 67 8.83 -6.24 -9.70
CA GLN A 67 7.70 -7.14 -10.01
C GLN A 67 7.84 -8.55 -9.40
N SER A 68 8.62 -8.65 -8.34
CA SER A 68 8.79 -9.86 -7.53
C SER A 68 8.12 -9.64 -6.18
N ARG A 69 8.30 -10.52 -5.21
CA ARG A 69 7.94 -10.29 -3.81
C ARG A 69 8.90 -9.31 -3.13
N THR A 70 10.12 -9.14 -3.65
CA THR A 70 11.10 -8.23 -3.04
C THR A 70 10.89 -6.75 -3.41
N ASN A 71 11.09 -5.85 -2.45
CA ASN A 71 11.24 -4.40 -2.65
C ASN A 71 12.72 -3.98 -2.59
N TYR A 72 13.66 -4.93 -2.69
CA TYR A 72 15.08 -4.65 -2.78
C TYR A 72 15.38 -3.73 -3.96
N GLY A 73 16.19 -2.70 -3.72
CA GLY A 73 16.52 -1.71 -4.73
C GLY A 73 15.47 -0.63 -4.95
N MET A 74 14.29 -0.70 -4.31
CA MET A 74 13.32 0.39 -4.35
C MET A 74 13.75 1.52 -3.41
N ASN A 75 14.33 2.59 -3.95
CA ASN A 75 14.76 3.77 -3.20
C ASN A 75 13.94 5.00 -3.60
N VAL A 76 14.07 6.08 -2.83
CA VAL A 76 13.62 7.41 -3.26
C VAL A 76 14.83 8.24 -3.63
N ARG A 77 14.93 8.58 -4.92
CA ARG A 77 16.06 9.34 -5.50
C ARG A 77 17.42 8.72 -5.10
N GLY A 78 17.53 7.40 -5.21
CA GLY A 78 18.74 6.63 -4.91
C GLY A 78 19.08 6.49 -3.42
N ARG A 79 18.16 6.83 -2.51
CA ARG A 79 18.37 6.75 -1.05
C ARG A 79 17.34 5.80 -0.40
N PRO A 80 17.77 4.87 0.46
CA PRO A 80 16.89 3.85 1.03
C PRO A 80 15.79 4.43 1.90
N LEU A 81 14.62 3.81 1.81
CA LEU A 81 13.44 4.12 2.59
C LEU A 81 13.26 3.17 3.77
N VAL A 82 12.40 3.58 4.69
CA VAL A 82 11.89 2.76 5.77
C VAL A 82 10.39 2.56 5.59
N VAL A 83 9.90 1.35 5.78
CA VAL A 83 8.49 0.99 5.74
C VAL A 83 7.97 0.80 7.16
N LEU A 84 6.86 1.45 7.46
CA LEU A 84 6.11 1.34 8.69
C LEU A 84 4.70 0.80 8.37
N VAL A 85 4.10 0.10 9.33
CA VAL A 85 2.67 -0.20 9.35
C VAL A 85 2.11 0.36 10.65
N ASP A 86 1.13 1.26 10.56
CA ASP A 86 0.57 1.98 11.71
C ASP A 86 1.66 2.60 12.63
N GLY A 87 2.70 3.18 12.04
CA GLY A 87 3.84 3.75 12.76
C GLY A 87 4.83 2.73 13.35
N VAL A 88 4.59 1.43 13.20
CA VAL A 88 5.51 0.37 13.64
C VAL A 88 6.44 -0.01 12.49
N ARG A 89 7.75 0.10 12.72
CA ARG A 89 8.76 -0.21 11.71
C ARG A 89 8.79 -1.71 11.37
N LEU A 90 8.73 -2.03 10.09
CA LEU A 90 8.91 -3.39 9.58
C LEU A 90 10.36 -3.71 9.21
N ASN A 91 11.18 -2.72 8.83
CA ASN A 91 12.59 -2.98 8.54
C ASN A 91 13.33 -3.45 9.79
N SER A 92 13.91 -4.65 9.73
CA SER A 92 14.79 -5.16 10.77
C SER A 92 16.26 -4.77 10.52
N SER A 93 17.16 -5.13 11.43
CA SER A 93 18.61 -5.01 11.24
C SER A 93 19.17 -6.00 10.20
N ARG A 94 18.41 -7.04 9.86
CA ARG A 94 18.70 -7.93 8.73
C ARG A 94 18.08 -7.35 7.46
N THR A 95 18.73 -7.54 6.32
CA THR A 95 18.21 -7.20 4.99
C THR A 95 17.01 -8.08 4.66
N ASP A 96 15.87 -7.78 5.28
CA ASP A 96 14.58 -8.19 4.77
C ASP A 96 14.16 -7.17 3.70
N SER A 97 13.52 -7.65 2.65
CA SER A 97 13.13 -6.84 1.50
C SER A 97 11.73 -7.20 1.04
N ARG A 98 10.82 -7.52 1.97
CA ARG A 98 9.44 -7.88 1.67
C ARG A 98 8.42 -7.04 2.43
N GLN A 99 8.84 -5.89 2.96
CA GLN A 99 7.96 -5.06 3.80
C GLN A 99 6.75 -4.52 3.04
N LEU A 100 6.89 -4.22 1.75
CA LEU A 100 5.76 -3.79 0.92
C LEU A 100 4.91 -4.96 0.37
N ASP A 101 5.28 -6.21 0.67
CA ASP A 101 4.50 -7.43 0.36
C ASP A 101 3.77 -7.97 1.61
N SER A 102 3.90 -7.29 2.77
CA SER A 102 3.42 -7.80 4.06
C SER A 102 1.95 -7.53 4.34
N ILE A 103 1.31 -6.69 3.54
CA ILE A 103 -0.08 -6.30 3.73
C ILE A 103 -0.78 -6.21 2.38
N ASP A 104 -1.97 -6.76 2.35
CA ASP A 104 -2.85 -6.71 1.21
C ASP A 104 -3.49 -5.31 1.03
N PRO A 105 -3.54 -4.73 -0.19
CA PRO A 105 -4.14 -3.41 -0.43
C PRO A 105 -5.57 -3.23 0.07
N PHE A 106 -6.36 -4.30 0.14
CA PHE A 106 -7.74 -4.29 0.65
C PHE A 106 -7.81 -3.81 2.11
N ASN A 107 -6.73 -4.01 2.86
CA ASN A 107 -6.61 -3.69 4.27
C ASN A 107 -5.96 -2.32 4.54
N ILE A 108 -5.52 -1.63 3.50
CA ILE A 108 -4.90 -0.32 3.59
C ILE A 108 -5.99 0.75 3.62
N ASP A 109 -5.91 1.66 4.57
CA ASP A 109 -6.73 2.88 4.58
C ASP A 109 -6.06 3.89 3.66
N HIS A 110 -4.88 4.38 4.02
CA HIS A 110 -4.08 5.25 3.17
C HIS A 110 -2.58 5.01 3.40
N ILE A 111 -1.75 5.61 2.55
CA ILE A 111 -0.30 5.52 2.67
C ILE A 111 0.28 6.92 2.81
N GLU A 112 1.05 7.12 3.87
CA GLU A 112 1.74 8.37 4.14
C GLU A 112 3.21 8.23 3.76
N VAL A 113 3.76 9.22 3.07
CA VAL A 113 5.14 9.21 2.59
C VAL A 113 5.80 10.48 3.07
N ILE A 114 6.87 10.35 3.85
CA ILE A 114 7.72 11.49 4.24
C ILE A 114 9.05 11.31 3.50
N SER A 115 9.36 12.21 2.55
CA SER A 115 10.67 12.19 1.88
C SER A 115 11.71 13.03 2.62
N GLY A 116 12.95 12.60 2.47
CA GLY A 116 14.11 13.26 3.06
C GLY A 116 14.60 12.52 4.29
N ALA A 117 15.84 12.84 4.69
CA ALA A 117 16.47 12.19 5.83
C ALA A 117 15.68 12.45 7.10
N THR A 118 15.37 11.39 7.86
CA THR A 118 14.71 11.54 9.16
C THR A 118 15.23 10.54 10.18
N ALA A 119 15.33 10.97 11.44
CA ALA A 119 15.70 10.13 12.56
C ALA A 119 14.48 9.67 13.39
N LEU A 120 13.26 10.11 13.05
CA LEU A 120 12.04 9.90 13.85
C LEU A 120 11.75 8.43 14.18
N TYR A 121 12.16 7.51 13.29
CA TYR A 121 11.98 6.07 13.44
C TYR A 121 13.31 5.31 13.52
N GLY A 122 14.41 5.98 13.81
CA GLY A 122 15.76 5.40 13.89
C GLY A 122 16.59 5.51 12.61
N GLY A 123 17.76 4.86 12.61
CA GLY A 123 18.72 4.91 11.48
C GLY A 123 18.20 4.27 10.19
N GLY A 124 18.83 4.60 9.07
CA GLY A 124 18.57 3.99 7.75
C GLY A 124 17.51 4.68 6.88
N SER A 125 16.73 5.61 7.44
CA SER A 125 15.76 6.44 6.69
C SER A 125 16.45 7.62 6.03
N THR A 126 17.35 7.34 5.09
CA THR A 126 18.01 8.42 4.36
C THR A 126 17.02 8.98 3.33
N GLY A 127 16.43 8.16 2.46
CA GLY A 127 15.42 8.59 1.48
C GLY A 127 14.12 9.10 2.08
N GLY A 128 13.82 8.67 3.31
CA GLY A 128 12.57 8.95 4.00
C GLY A 128 11.87 7.68 4.45
N LEU A 129 10.57 7.77 4.70
CA LEU A 129 9.75 6.64 5.11
C LEU A 129 8.41 6.59 4.37
N ILE A 130 7.86 5.39 4.31
CA ILE A 130 6.50 5.07 3.89
C ILE A 130 5.81 4.46 5.10
N ASN A 131 4.67 5.00 5.50
CA ASN A 131 3.81 4.45 6.54
C ASN A 131 2.51 3.97 5.91
N ILE A 132 2.23 2.68 6.05
CA ILE A 132 0.98 2.08 5.62
C ILE A 132 0.01 2.14 6.79
N VAL A 133 -1.06 2.93 6.65
CA VAL A 133 -2.10 3.04 7.66
C VAL A 133 -3.18 2.02 7.35
N THR A 134 -3.55 1.20 8.34
CA THR A 134 -4.50 0.10 8.14
C THR A 134 -5.93 0.50 8.46
N LYS A 135 -6.90 -0.04 7.71
CA LYS A 135 -8.34 0.15 7.98
C LYS A 135 -8.67 -0.28 9.41
N LYS A 136 -9.34 0.58 10.15
CA LYS A 136 -9.72 0.35 11.55
C LYS A 136 -11.16 -0.13 11.69
N GLY A 137 -11.49 -0.66 12.86
CA GLY A 137 -12.85 -1.02 13.22
C GLY A 137 -13.76 0.21 13.28
N GLN A 138 -14.96 0.09 12.74
CA GLN A 138 -16.03 1.06 12.89
C GLN A 138 -17.03 0.59 13.96
N PRO A 139 -17.65 1.50 14.73
CA PRO A 139 -18.74 1.14 15.66
C PRO A 139 -19.84 0.37 14.92
N GLU A 140 -20.14 0.81 13.70
CA GLU A 140 -21.22 0.25 12.91
C GLU A 140 -20.80 -1.08 12.30
N THR A 141 -21.75 -2.01 12.26
CA THR A 141 -21.52 -3.28 11.58
C THR A 141 -21.46 -3.04 10.09
N GLN A 142 -20.29 -3.23 9.49
CA GLN A 142 -20.07 -3.11 8.06
C GLN A 142 -19.42 -4.38 7.53
N MET A 143 -19.77 -4.72 6.30
CA MET A 143 -19.17 -5.83 5.58
C MET A 143 -18.62 -5.31 4.26
N GLU A 144 -17.37 -5.65 3.97
CA GLU A 144 -16.70 -5.34 2.71
C GLU A 144 -16.44 -6.66 1.98
N PHE A 145 -16.62 -6.66 0.66
CA PHE A 145 -16.30 -7.78 -0.20
C PHE A 145 -15.68 -7.28 -1.49
N GLU A 146 -14.57 -7.89 -1.89
CA GLU A 146 -13.86 -7.60 -3.13
C GLU A 146 -13.60 -8.92 -3.85
N ALA A 147 -13.86 -8.95 -5.15
CA ALA A 147 -13.45 -10.04 -6.01
C ALA A 147 -12.92 -9.46 -7.32
N GLY A 148 -11.80 -9.99 -7.80
CA GLY A 148 -11.10 -9.45 -8.95
C GLY A 148 -10.37 -10.53 -9.71
N THR A 149 -10.15 -10.26 -10.98
CA THR A 149 -9.33 -11.10 -11.84
C THR A 149 -8.55 -10.25 -12.85
N LYS A 150 -7.38 -10.75 -13.23
CA LYS A 150 -6.52 -10.15 -14.24
C LYS A 150 -6.01 -11.26 -15.17
N SER A 151 -5.90 -10.98 -16.46
CA SER A 151 -5.33 -11.91 -17.45
C SER A 151 -4.46 -11.14 -18.44
N GLY A 152 -3.36 -11.78 -18.86
CA GLY A 152 -2.50 -11.30 -19.94
C GLY A 152 -3.04 -11.60 -21.34
N PHE A 153 -4.12 -12.38 -21.46
CA PHE A 153 -4.74 -12.85 -22.71
C PHE A 153 -3.84 -13.64 -23.67
N ASN A 154 -2.67 -14.07 -23.20
CA ASN A 154 -1.67 -14.84 -23.97
C ASN A 154 -1.75 -16.35 -23.66
N SER A 155 -2.23 -16.75 -22.48
CA SER A 155 -2.23 -18.15 -22.04
C SER A 155 -3.32 -18.43 -21.01
N SER A 156 -3.89 -19.65 -20.99
CA SER A 156 -4.82 -20.06 -19.93
C SER A 156 -4.22 -20.09 -18.52
N LYS A 157 -2.89 -19.99 -18.44
CA LYS A 157 -2.12 -19.94 -17.20
C LYS A 157 -1.82 -18.53 -16.73
N ASP A 158 -2.21 -17.48 -17.47
CA ASP A 158 -1.85 -16.08 -17.19
C ASP A 158 -2.86 -15.32 -16.33
N HIS A 159 -3.64 -16.06 -15.55
CA HIS A 159 -4.78 -15.57 -14.82
C HIS A 159 -4.45 -15.37 -13.34
N ASP A 160 -4.58 -14.13 -12.87
CA ASP A 160 -4.58 -13.82 -11.45
C ASP A 160 -6.04 -13.80 -10.95
N GLU A 161 -6.25 -14.32 -9.75
CA GLU A 161 -7.56 -14.36 -9.09
C GLU A 161 -7.42 -13.77 -7.69
N ARG A 162 -8.42 -13.00 -7.26
CA ARG A 162 -8.38 -12.34 -5.97
C ARG A 162 -9.76 -12.29 -5.34
N ILE A 163 -9.81 -12.58 -4.05
CA ILE A 163 -11.01 -12.47 -3.23
C ILE A 163 -10.63 -11.94 -1.86
N ALA A 164 -11.35 -10.94 -1.38
CA ALA A 164 -11.18 -10.40 -0.05
C ALA A 164 -12.52 -10.11 0.61
N SER A 165 -12.56 -10.26 1.92
CA SER A 165 -13.73 -9.91 2.72
C SER A 165 -13.31 -9.36 4.07
N ALA A 166 -14.11 -8.45 4.60
CA ALA A 166 -13.97 -7.96 5.95
C ALA A 166 -15.31 -7.77 6.62
N ILE A 167 -15.26 -7.83 7.94
CA ILE A 167 -16.35 -7.42 8.82
C ILE A 167 -15.77 -6.47 9.87
N SER A 168 -16.45 -5.33 10.06
CA SER A 168 -16.20 -4.44 11.18
C SER A 168 -17.44 -4.31 12.05
N GLY A 169 -17.26 -3.92 13.30
CA GLY A 169 -18.35 -3.60 14.22
C GLY A 169 -17.87 -3.38 15.65
N GLY A 170 -18.73 -2.81 16.48
CA GLY A 170 -18.48 -2.57 17.89
C GLY A 170 -19.47 -1.58 18.49
N ASN A 171 -18.94 -0.57 19.17
CA ASN A 171 -19.67 0.57 19.71
C ASN A 171 -18.75 1.81 19.75
N ASP A 172 -19.25 2.93 20.25
CA ASP A 172 -18.52 4.20 20.31
C ASP A 172 -17.22 4.16 21.14
N HIS A 173 -17.07 3.18 22.04
CA HIS A 173 -15.90 3.05 22.92
C HIS A 173 -14.88 2.04 22.41
N ILE A 174 -15.34 0.97 21.77
CA ILE A 174 -14.50 -0.08 21.23
C ILE A 174 -15.10 -0.62 19.94
N SER A 175 -14.27 -0.63 18.90
CA SER A 175 -14.62 -1.21 17.60
C SER A 175 -13.49 -2.11 17.10
N GLY A 176 -13.87 -3.08 16.27
CA GLY A 176 -12.94 -4.03 15.66
C GLY A 176 -13.21 -4.22 14.18
N ARG A 177 -12.19 -4.66 13.45
CA ARG A 177 -12.29 -5.14 12.07
C ARG A 177 -11.49 -6.42 11.93
N VAL A 178 -12.05 -7.40 11.25
CA VAL A 178 -11.37 -8.64 10.85
C VAL A 178 -11.53 -8.81 9.36
N SER A 179 -10.46 -9.19 8.68
CA SER A 179 -10.46 -9.43 7.25
C SER A 179 -9.61 -10.63 6.84
N VAL A 180 -9.96 -11.18 5.68
CA VAL A 180 -9.22 -12.22 4.98
C VAL A 180 -9.16 -11.82 3.51
N ALA A 181 -7.96 -11.80 2.94
CA ALA A 181 -7.73 -11.61 1.52
C ALA A 181 -6.87 -12.76 0.98
N TYR A 182 -7.28 -13.32 -0.14
CA TYR A 182 -6.57 -14.37 -0.86
C TYR A 182 -6.36 -13.95 -2.31
N GLN A 183 -5.15 -14.10 -2.80
CA GLN A 183 -4.77 -13.80 -4.17
C GLN A 183 -3.91 -14.93 -4.73
N LYS A 184 -4.25 -15.38 -5.94
CA LYS A 184 -3.51 -16.35 -6.71
C LYS A 184 -2.93 -15.65 -7.93
N PHE A 185 -1.66 -15.91 -8.20
CA PHE A 185 -0.92 -15.34 -9.31
C PHE A 185 -0.71 -16.37 -10.42
N GLY A 186 -1.07 -15.99 -11.64
CA GLY A 186 -0.80 -16.73 -12.86
C GLY A 186 0.66 -16.58 -13.32
N GLY A 187 0.94 -17.13 -14.49
CA GLY A 187 2.19 -16.93 -15.22
C GLY A 187 2.17 -15.67 -16.06
N TRP A 188 3.35 -15.20 -16.44
CA TRP A 188 3.50 -14.14 -17.43
C TRP A 188 4.09 -14.73 -18.71
N PHE A 189 3.65 -14.23 -19.85
CA PHE A 189 3.99 -14.77 -21.15
C PHE A 189 4.33 -13.61 -22.10
N ASP A 190 5.32 -13.82 -22.96
CA ASP A 190 5.65 -12.87 -24.01
C ASP A 190 4.64 -12.96 -25.17
N GLY A 191 4.81 -12.10 -26.17
CA GLY A 191 3.93 -12.08 -27.36
C GLY A 191 4.04 -13.33 -28.24
N ASN A 192 5.02 -14.20 -28.02
CA ASN A 192 5.18 -15.48 -28.72
C ASN A 192 4.53 -16.64 -27.93
N GLY A 193 4.01 -16.38 -26.72
CA GLY A 193 3.42 -17.40 -25.85
C GLY A 193 4.44 -18.14 -24.99
N ASP A 194 5.69 -17.67 -24.93
CA ASP A 194 6.73 -18.23 -24.08
C ASP A 194 6.65 -17.63 -22.67
N ALA A 195 6.77 -18.47 -21.66
CA ALA A 195 6.70 -18.02 -20.27
C ALA A 195 7.90 -17.12 -19.92
N THR A 196 7.62 -15.91 -19.45
CA THR A 196 8.64 -14.93 -19.04
C THR A 196 9.00 -15.16 -17.58
N LEU A 197 9.88 -16.12 -17.31
CA LEU A 197 10.33 -16.39 -15.94
C LEU A 197 11.21 -15.24 -15.42
N LEU A 198 10.72 -14.47 -14.45
CA LEU A 198 11.49 -13.38 -13.83
C LEU A 198 12.34 -13.84 -12.63
N ASP A 199 11.92 -14.90 -11.91
CA ASP A 199 12.71 -15.68 -10.91
C ASP A 199 11.77 -16.72 -10.28
N ASN A 200 12.05 -18.03 -10.42
CA ASN A 200 11.24 -19.09 -9.79
C ASN A 200 11.86 -19.64 -8.50
N THR A 201 12.99 -19.10 -8.06
CA THR A 201 13.80 -19.76 -7.03
C THR A 201 13.50 -19.29 -5.61
N GLN A 202 13.17 -18.03 -5.36
CA GLN A 202 12.63 -17.60 -4.05
C GLN A 202 11.76 -16.33 -4.05
N THR A 203 11.81 -15.47 -5.06
CA THR A 203 11.15 -14.16 -5.02
C THR A 203 10.05 -13.94 -6.05
N GLY A 204 9.86 -14.84 -7.01
CA GLY A 204 8.81 -14.70 -8.03
C GLY A 204 7.40 -14.62 -7.46
N LEU A 205 6.55 -13.84 -8.14
CA LEU A 205 5.11 -13.85 -7.92
C LEU A 205 4.40 -14.88 -8.82
N GLN A 206 4.96 -15.25 -9.97
CA GLN A 206 4.29 -16.18 -10.88
C GLN A 206 4.04 -17.54 -10.24
N TYR A 207 2.83 -18.07 -10.44
CA TYR A 207 2.39 -19.36 -9.90
C TYR A 207 2.50 -19.43 -8.37
N SER A 208 2.29 -18.30 -7.70
CA SER A 208 2.26 -18.21 -6.24
C SER A 208 0.88 -17.85 -5.72
N ASP A 209 0.71 -17.99 -4.42
CA ASP A 209 -0.46 -17.61 -3.65
C ASP A 209 -0.07 -16.67 -2.50
N ARG A 210 -0.98 -15.76 -2.18
CA ARG A 210 -0.90 -14.83 -1.05
C ARG A 210 -2.17 -14.97 -0.22
N LEU A 211 -2.00 -15.15 1.08
CA LEU A 211 -3.06 -15.11 2.07
C LEU A 211 -2.71 -14.04 3.10
N ASP A 212 -3.61 -13.08 3.28
CA ASP A 212 -3.54 -12.03 4.29
C ASP A 212 -4.72 -12.19 5.25
N ILE A 213 -4.43 -12.18 6.55
CA ILE A 213 -5.42 -12.20 7.61
C ILE A 213 -5.07 -11.05 8.54
N MET A 214 -5.99 -10.12 8.72
CA MET A 214 -5.77 -8.94 9.54
C MET A 214 -6.88 -8.76 10.58
N GLY A 215 -6.49 -8.33 11.77
CA GLY A 215 -7.39 -7.89 12.82
C GLY A 215 -6.93 -6.53 13.36
N THR A 216 -7.81 -5.54 13.35
CA THR A 216 -7.55 -4.23 13.95
C THR A 216 -8.59 -3.93 15.01
N ARG A 217 -8.17 -3.15 16.02
CA ARG A 217 -9.06 -2.63 17.07
C ARG A 217 -8.86 -1.13 17.19
N TYR A 218 -9.92 -0.41 17.49
CA TYR A 218 -9.88 0.98 17.87
C TYR A 218 -10.56 1.13 19.23
N ALA A 219 -9.94 1.90 20.11
CA ALA A 219 -10.44 2.18 21.44
C ALA A 219 -10.15 3.64 21.79
N GLU A 220 -11.20 4.40 22.05
CA GLU A 220 -11.09 5.81 22.41
C GLU A 220 -10.47 5.92 23.80
N HIS A 221 -9.33 6.60 23.92
CA HIS A 221 -8.75 6.93 25.22
C HIS A 221 -9.36 8.23 25.71
N ARG A 222 -10.08 8.18 26.84
CA ARG A 222 -10.52 9.38 27.58
C ARG A 222 -9.38 10.02 28.34
#